data_AF-A0A1H4AHB2-F1
#
_entry.id   AF-A0A1H4AHB2-F1
#
_cell.length_a   1.000
_cell.length_b   1.000
_cell.length_c   1.000
_cell.angle_alpha   90.00
_cell.angle_beta   90.00
_cell.angle_gamma   90.00
#
_symmetry.space_group_name_H-M   'P 1'
#
loop_
_entity.id
_entity.type
_entity.pdbx_description
1 polymer ?
#
loop_
_entity_poly.entity_id
_entity_poly.type
_entity_poly.pdbx_seq_one_letter_code
_entity_poly.pdbx_strand_id
1 'polypeptide(L)'
;MDGLKGVKKILRNQRGYNMVELITVIVVVALVAALMIPGMVGMIDEARKQADVTTARSIYIAAQAQATQNMAAATPEAPYEIPTAKDLEKYLESDGLYAGITTLTIYDAGRDGTIDAISFKKDGNTIRLDAGDQVRINGKDQPLTTVEGHLNQ
;
A
#
# COMPACT_ATOMS: atom_id res chain seq x y z
N MET A 1 46.97 34.47 -24.55
CA MET A 1 46.86 33.62 -23.35
C MET A 1 46.11 34.35 -22.21
N ASP A 2 45.08 35.15 -22.51
CA ASP A 2 44.43 36.05 -21.51
C ASP A 2 43.09 35.56 -20.95
N GLY A 3 42.63 34.35 -21.32
CA GLY A 3 41.39 33.76 -20.80
C GLY A 3 41.50 33.19 -19.36
N LEU A 4 42.71 32.97 -18.85
CA LEU A 4 42.93 32.31 -17.55
C LEU A 4 42.95 33.26 -16.34
N LYS A 5 43.04 34.58 -16.56
CA LYS A 5 43.18 35.56 -15.48
C LYS A 5 41.86 35.80 -14.72
N GLY A 6 40.72 35.68 -15.39
CA GLY A 6 39.38 35.84 -14.79
C GLY A 6 39.02 34.70 -13.82
N VAL A 7 39.32 33.46 -14.19
CA VAL A 7 39.00 32.26 -13.39
C VAL A 7 39.77 32.26 -12.07
N LYS A 8 41.04 32.68 -12.07
CA LYS A 8 41.89 32.73 -10.86
C LYS A 8 41.40 33.78 -9.84
N LYS A 9 40.67 34.81 -10.28
CA LYS A 9 40.10 35.84 -9.40
C LYS A 9 38.84 35.37 -8.67
N ILE A 10 38.02 34.54 -9.33
CA ILE A 10 36.81 33.96 -8.73
C ILE A 10 37.17 32.94 -7.65
N LEU A 11 38.16 32.08 -7.92
CA LEU A 11 38.65 31.08 -6.95
C LEU A 11 39.27 31.71 -5.69
N ARG A 12 39.85 32.91 -5.80
CA ARG A 12 40.45 33.64 -4.68
C ARG A 12 39.46 34.48 -3.87
N ASN A 13 38.19 34.52 -4.28
CA ASN A 13 37.13 35.30 -3.62
C ASN A 13 36.17 34.44 -2.79
N GLN A 14 36.58 33.21 -2.43
CA GLN A 14 35.83 32.35 -1.52
C GLN A 14 35.97 32.86 -0.09
N ARG A 15 35.14 33.86 0.26
CA ARG A 15 34.85 34.16 1.67
C ARG A 15 34.11 32.95 2.23
N GLY A 16 34.81 32.14 3.02
CA GLY A 16 34.22 30.99 3.69
C GLY A 16 33.12 31.44 4.65
N TYR A 17 31.99 30.76 4.63
CA TYR A 17 30.98 30.91 5.68
C TYR A 17 31.63 30.60 7.04
N ASN A 18 31.26 31.38 8.05
CA ASN A 18 31.70 31.09 9.41
C ASN A 18 31.11 29.74 9.83
N MET A 19 31.91 28.87 10.45
CA MET A 19 31.45 27.57 10.97
C MET A 19 30.25 27.74 11.90
N VAL A 20 30.21 28.85 12.66
CA VAL A 20 29.10 29.19 13.57
C VAL A 20 27.78 29.40 12.82
N GLU A 21 27.82 29.99 11.63
CA GLU A 21 26.64 30.28 10.82
C GLU A 21 25.99 28.99 10.31
N LEU A 22 26.82 28.01 9.92
CA LEU A 22 26.35 26.68 9.54
C LEU A 22 25.86 25.86 10.74
N ILE A 23 26.57 25.90 11.87
CA ILE A 23 26.21 25.17 13.09
C ILE A 23 24.88 25.68 13.68
N THR A 24 24.64 26.99 13.66
CA THR A 24 23.40 27.56 14.19
C THR A 24 22.18 27.08 13.39
N VAL A 25 22.30 26.99 12.06
CA VAL A 25 21.23 26.52 11.19
C VAL A 25 20.91 25.05 11.44
N ILE A 26 21.93 24.17 11.52
CA ILE A 26 21.69 22.75 11.82
C ILE A 26 21.09 22.55 13.23
N VAL A 27 21.47 23.38 14.21
CA VAL A 27 20.90 23.34 15.57
C VAL A 27 19.43 23.73 15.57
N VAL A 28 19.05 24.81 14.89
CA VAL A 28 17.65 25.24 14.78
C VAL A 28 16.81 24.24 13.99
N VAL A 29 17.32 23.72 12.86
CA VAL A 29 16.64 22.68 12.06
C VAL A 29 16.46 21.40 12.89
N ALA A 30 17.47 20.97 13.64
CA ALA A 30 17.36 19.80 14.50
C ALA A 30 16.32 19.98 15.61
N LEU A 31 16.25 21.16 16.22
CA LEU A 31 15.28 21.47 17.28
C LEU A 31 13.84 21.44 16.74
N VAL A 32 13.58 22.05 15.59
CA VAL A 32 12.24 22.05 14.96
C VAL A 32 11.87 20.64 14.50
N ALA A 33 12.80 19.92 13.88
CA ALA A 33 12.57 18.55 13.43
C ALA A 33 12.23 17.60 14.59
N ALA A 34 12.90 17.74 15.75
CA ALA A 34 12.66 16.92 16.93
C ALA A 34 11.22 17.03 17.46
N LEU A 35 10.60 18.21 17.35
CA LEU A 35 9.21 18.42 17.77
C LEU A 35 8.19 18.00 16.70
N MET A 36 8.55 18.06 15.42
CA MET A 36 7.65 17.74 14.31
C MET A 36 7.51 16.24 14.00
N ILE A 37 8.59 15.46 14.10
CA ILE A 37 8.59 14.02 13.79
C ILE A 37 7.58 13.18 14.60
N PRO A 38 7.40 13.35 15.93
CA PRO A 38 6.59 12.41 16.73
C PRO A 38 5.12 12.32 16.28
N GLY A 39 4.53 13.39 15.74
CA GLY A 39 3.15 13.38 15.25
C GLY A 39 2.93 12.55 13.98
N MET A 40 3.98 12.39 13.15
CA MET A 40 3.86 11.71 11.85
C MET A 40 3.99 10.18 11.95
N VAL A 41 4.67 9.65 12.97
CA VAL A 41 4.91 8.20 13.11
C VAL A 41 3.60 7.42 13.23
N GLY A 42 2.65 7.89 14.04
CA GLY A 42 1.34 7.23 14.16
C GLY A 42 0.49 7.29 12.89
N MET A 43 0.59 8.38 12.12
CA MET A 43 -0.14 8.53 10.85
C MET A 43 0.39 7.59 9.77
N ILE A 44 1.70 7.30 9.77
CA ILE A 44 2.31 6.36 8.83
C ILE A 44 1.81 4.94 9.07
N ASP A 45 1.72 4.51 10.32
CA ASP A 45 1.23 3.17 10.65
C ASP A 45 -0.25 3.01 10.28
N GLU A 46 -1.06 4.04 10.51
CA GLU A 46 -2.47 4.04 10.13
C GLU A 46 -2.64 4.04 8.59
N ALA A 47 -1.85 4.85 7.88
CA ALA A 47 -1.84 4.85 6.41
C ALA A 47 -1.43 3.48 5.83
N ARG A 48 -0.48 2.78 6.45
CA ARG A 48 -0.10 1.41 6.06
C ARG A 48 -1.25 0.43 6.22
N LYS A 49 -1.95 0.45 7.37
CA LYS A 49 -3.13 -0.41 7.59
C LYS A 49 -4.24 -0.11 6.60
N GLN A 50 -4.52 1.16 6.32
CA GLN A 50 -5.53 1.56 5.34
C GLN A 50 -5.15 1.11 3.92
N ALA A 51 -3.87 1.19 3.57
CA ALA A 51 -3.37 0.64 2.31
C ALA A 51 -3.61 -0.87 2.22
N ASP A 52 -3.33 -1.63 3.30
CA ASP A 52 -3.57 -3.07 3.33
C ASP A 52 -5.06 -3.43 3.25
N VAL A 53 -5.94 -2.66 3.90
CA VAL A 53 -7.41 -2.80 3.77
C VAL A 53 -7.86 -2.56 2.33
N THR A 54 -7.32 -1.53 1.68
CA THR A 54 -7.64 -1.22 0.27
C THR A 54 -7.15 -2.32 -0.66
N THR A 55 -5.91 -2.79 -0.47
CA THR A 55 -5.36 -3.94 -1.20
C THR A 55 -6.26 -5.16 -1.04
N ALA A 56 -6.71 -5.47 0.19
CA ALA A 56 -7.61 -6.60 0.43
C ALA A 56 -8.91 -6.48 -0.37
N ARG A 57 -9.55 -5.31 -0.35
CA ARG A 57 -10.78 -5.05 -1.12
C ARG A 57 -10.56 -5.26 -2.62
N SER A 58 -9.46 -4.75 -3.17
CA SER A 58 -9.12 -4.92 -4.58
C SER A 58 -8.94 -6.39 -4.97
N ILE A 59 -8.27 -7.20 -4.13
CA ILE A 59 -8.14 -8.65 -4.35
C ILE A 59 -9.50 -9.32 -4.32
N TYR A 60 -10.33 -8.96 -3.34
CA TYR A 60 -11.64 -9.57 -3.17
C TYR A 60 -12.52 -9.31 -4.38
N ILE A 61 -12.55 -8.07 -4.89
CA ILE A 61 -13.31 -7.72 -6.10
C ILE A 61 -12.79 -8.50 -7.31
N ALA A 62 -11.47 -8.60 -7.49
CA ALA A 62 -10.88 -9.38 -8.57
C ALA A 62 -11.21 -10.88 -8.45
N ALA A 63 -11.12 -11.44 -7.24
CA ALA A 63 -11.46 -12.83 -6.94
C ALA A 63 -12.95 -13.09 -7.22
N GLN A 64 -13.82 -12.19 -6.79
CA GLN A 64 -15.26 -12.26 -7.04
C GLN A 64 -15.58 -12.17 -8.53
N ALA A 65 -14.90 -11.29 -9.28
CA ALA A 65 -15.07 -11.17 -10.72
C ALA A 65 -14.66 -12.46 -11.44
N GLN A 66 -13.54 -13.07 -11.04
CA GLN A 66 -13.08 -14.33 -11.60
C GLN A 66 -13.99 -15.51 -11.21
N ALA A 67 -14.45 -15.56 -9.95
CA ALA A 67 -15.37 -16.59 -9.47
C ALA A 67 -16.69 -16.55 -10.25
N THR A 68 -17.21 -15.35 -10.52
CA THR A 68 -18.41 -15.16 -11.32
C THR A 68 -18.23 -15.67 -12.76
N GLN A 69 -17.06 -15.41 -13.38
CA GLN A 69 -16.74 -15.95 -14.71
C GLN A 69 -16.64 -17.47 -14.69
N ASN A 70 -15.95 -18.04 -13.70
CA ASN A 70 -15.81 -19.49 -13.56
C ASN A 70 -17.17 -20.17 -13.36
N MET A 71 -18.06 -19.60 -12.53
CA MET A 71 -19.42 -20.11 -12.35
C MET A 71 -20.23 -20.05 -13.63
N ALA A 72 -20.16 -18.94 -14.37
CA ALA A 72 -20.88 -18.80 -15.63
C ALA A 72 -20.40 -19.80 -16.70
N ALA A 73 -19.13 -20.21 -16.64
CA ALA A 73 -18.53 -21.18 -17.55
C ALA A 73 -18.70 -22.64 -17.10
N ALA A 74 -19.18 -22.89 -15.87
CA ALA A 74 -19.27 -24.23 -15.31
C ALA A 74 -20.30 -25.10 -16.05
N THR A 75 -19.91 -26.34 -16.36
CA THR A 75 -20.77 -27.36 -16.96
C THR A 75 -20.68 -28.68 -16.17
N PRO A 76 -21.55 -29.68 -16.43
CA PRO A 76 -21.40 -31.00 -15.83
C PRO A 76 -20.04 -31.67 -16.10
N GLU A 77 -19.43 -31.39 -17.26
CA GLU A 77 -18.12 -31.92 -17.68
C GLU A 77 -16.93 -31.09 -17.18
N ALA A 78 -17.17 -29.81 -16.85
CA ALA A 78 -16.19 -28.87 -16.32
C ALA A 78 -16.79 -28.12 -15.11
N PRO A 79 -16.79 -28.73 -13.92
CA PRO A 79 -17.42 -28.14 -12.74
C PRO A 79 -16.71 -26.85 -12.32
N TYR A 80 -17.41 -26.03 -11.54
CA TYR A 80 -16.85 -24.81 -10.98
C TYR A 80 -15.56 -25.05 -10.19
N GLU A 81 -14.58 -24.20 -10.44
CA GLU A 81 -13.33 -24.12 -9.69
C GLU A 81 -13.20 -22.75 -9.01
N ILE A 82 -12.86 -22.80 -7.72
CA ILE A 82 -12.56 -21.61 -6.94
C ILE A 82 -11.31 -20.95 -7.56
N PRO A 83 -11.35 -19.63 -7.85
CA PRO A 83 -10.19 -18.93 -8.39
C PRO A 83 -8.96 -19.10 -7.50
N THR A 84 -7.80 -19.26 -8.13
CA THR A 84 -6.51 -19.31 -7.46
C THR A 84 -5.75 -18.00 -7.61
N ALA A 85 -4.65 -17.86 -6.88
CA ALA A 85 -3.76 -16.70 -7.02
C ALA A 85 -3.24 -16.53 -8.45
N LYS A 86 -3.07 -17.62 -9.20
CA LYS A 86 -2.61 -17.58 -10.60
C LYS A 86 -3.68 -17.03 -11.53
N ASP A 87 -4.95 -17.39 -11.31
CA ASP A 87 -6.06 -16.88 -12.13
C ASP A 87 -6.27 -15.38 -11.96
N LEU A 88 -5.79 -14.85 -10.84
CA LEU A 88 -5.82 -13.44 -10.53
C LEU A 88 -4.65 -12.68 -11.12
N GLU A 89 -3.54 -13.31 -11.51
CA GLU A 89 -2.33 -12.64 -12.04
C GLU A 89 -2.67 -11.61 -13.13
N LYS A 90 -3.62 -11.93 -14.02
CA LYS A 90 -4.14 -11.02 -15.06
C LYS A 90 -4.77 -9.71 -14.55
N TYR A 91 -5.21 -9.68 -13.31
CA TYR A 91 -5.72 -8.50 -12.61
C TYR A 91 -4.66 -7.85 -11.71
N LEU A 92 -3.56 -8.55 -11.41
CA LEU A 92 -2.57 -8.17 -10.40
C LEU A 92 -1.31 -7.49 -10.99
N GLU A 93 -1.01 -7.66 -12.28
CA GLU A 93 0.24 -7.18 -12.91
C GLU A 93 0.34 -5.65 -13.04
N SER A 94 -0.76 -4.89 -12.97
CA SER A 94 -0.77 -3.51 -13.45
C SER A 94 -0.31 -2.43 -12.45
N ASP A 95 -0.34 -2.67 -11.13
CA ASP A 95 -0.46 -1.52 -10.21
C ASP A 95 0.48 -1.51 -8.99
N GLY A 96 1.39 -2.48 -8.86
CA GLY A 96 2.32 -2.56 -7.70
C GLY A 96 1.63 -2.73 -6.34
N LEU A 97 0.30 -2.71 -6.29
CA LEU A 97 -0.59 -2.82 -5.12
C LEU A 97 -0.41 -4.13 -4.35
N TYR A 98 0.22 -5.11 -5.01
CA TYR A 98 0.45 -6.48 -4.55
C TYR A 98 1.93 -6.81 -4.31
N ALA A 99 2.81 -5.82 -4.44
CA ALA A 99 4.22 -5.99 -4.11
C ALA A 99 4.36 -6.46 -2.65
N GLY A 100 5.08 -7.56 -2.44
CA GLY A 100 5.30 -8.15 -1.12
C GLY A 100 4.23 -9.13 -0.65
N ILE A 101 3.20 -9.42 -1.45
CA ILE A 101 2.29 -10.53 -1.14
C ILE A 101 2.97 -11.87 -1.45
N THR A 102 3.06 -12.73 -0.44
CA THR A 102 3.76 -14.02 -0.53
C THR A 102 2.83 -15.23 -0.63
N THR A 103 1.60 -15.09 -0.11
CA THR A 103 0.57 -16.12 -0.18
C THR A 103 -0.78 -15.45 -0.37
N LEU A 104 -1.65 -16.03 -1.20
CA LEU A 104 -3.05 -15.65 -1.34
C LEU A 104 -3.92 -16.92 -1.34
N THR A 105 -4.95 -16.92 -0.51
CA THR A 105 -5.93 -18.00 -0.38
C THR A 105 -7.33 -17.43 -0.46
N ILE A 106 -8.18 -18.08 -1.25
CA ILE A 106 -9.56 -17.66 -1.51
C ILE A 106 -10.46 -18.75 -0.95
N TYR A 107 -11.50 -18.33 -0.23
CA TYR A 107 -12.45 -19.20 0.43
C TYR A 107 -13.82 -18.99 -0.22
N ASP A 108 -14.37 -20.07 -0.76
CA ASP A 108 -15.76 -20.21 -1.17
C ASP A 108 -16.18 -21.61 -0.72
N ALA A 109 -16.79 -21.70 0.47
CA ALA A 109 -17.22 -22.95 1.06
C ALA A 109 -18.46 -23.51 0.37
N GLY A 110 -19.31 -22.62 -0.16
CA GLY A 110 -20.53 -22.98 -0.90
C GLY A 110 -20.27 -23.50 -2.30
N ARG A 111 -19.11 -23.17 -2.88
CA ARG A 111 -18.78 -23.38 -4.30
C ARG A 111 -19.87 -22.84 -5.22
N ASP A 112 -20.41 -21.68 -4.84
CA ASP A 112 -21.50 -21.02 -5.56
C ASP A 112 -21.01 -19.80 -6.34
N GLY A 113 -19.69 -19.53 -6.31
CA GLY A 113 -19.06 -18.38 -6.93
C GLY A 113 -19.14 -17.11 -6.13
N THR A 114 -19.69 -17.16 -4.92
CA THR A 114 -19.66 -16.07 -3.95
C THR A 114 -18.46 -16.27 -3.05
N ILE A 115 -17.52 -15.33 -3.06
CA ILE A 115 -16.33 -15.44 -2.24
C ILE A 115 -16.70 -15.13 -0.78
N ASP A 116 -16.54 -16.10 0.11
CA ASP A 116 -16.77 -15.93 1.55
C ASP A 116 -15.67 -15.10 2.20
N ALA A 117 -14.42 -15.30 1.75
CA ALA A 117 -13.28 -14.56 2.25
C ALA A 117 -12.05 -14.68 1.35
N ILE A 118 -11.12 -13.75 1.56
CA ILE A 118 -9.75 -13.85 1.07
C ILE A 118 -8.76 -13.74 2.24
N SER A 119 -7.59 -14.37 2.12
CA SER A 119 -6.50 -14.23 3.07
C SER A 119 -5.18 -14.14 2.34
N PHE A 120 -4.32 -13.19 2.70
CA PHE A 120 -2.99 -13.05 2.13
C PHE A 120 -1.94 -12.66 3.17
N LYS A 121 -0.67 -12.89 2.84
CA LYS A 121 0.46 -12.49 3.68
C LYS A 121 1.28 -11.40 3.01
N LYS A 122 1.49 -10.30 3.71
CA LYS A 122 2.29 -9.14 3.28
C LYS A 122 3.11 -8.61 4.45
N ASP A 123 4.40 -8.38 4.23
CA ASP A 123 5.33 -7.84 5.24
C ASP A 123 5.30 -8.60 6.59
N GLY A 124 5.09 -9.93 6.55
CA GLY A 124 4.98 -10.80 7.73
C GLY A 124 3.61 -10.79 8.42
N ASN A 125 2.71 -9.89 8.03
CA ASN A 125 1.33 -9.85 8.52
C ASN A 125 0.42 -10.75 7.69
N THR A 126 -0.57 -11.36 8.33
CA THR A 126 -1.68 -12.07 7.68
C THR A 126 -2.89 -11.15 7.65
N ILE A 127 -3.36 -10.81 6.45
CA ILE A 127 -4.52 -9.97 6.23
C ILE A 127 -5.64 -10.85 5.69
N ARG A 128 -6.81 -10.77 6.31
CA ARG A 128 -8.01 -11.50 5.90
C ARG A 128 -9.16 -10.51 5.71
N LEU A 129 -9.93 -10.66 4.66
CA LEU A 129 -11.17 -9.92 4.43
C LEU A 129 -12.29 -10.94 4.26
N ASP A 130 -13.30 -10.89 5.14
CA ASP A 130 -14.50 -11.70 5.07
C ASP A 130 -15.61 -10.94 4.28
N ALA A 131 -16.57 -11.65 3.69
CA ALA A 131 -17.66 -11.08 2.87
C ALA A 131 -18.52 -10.01 3.59
N GLY A 132 -18.50 -9.98 4.93
CA GLY A 132 -19.10 -8.93 5.75
C GLY A 132 -18.27 -7.66 5.87
N ASP A 133 -17.35 -7.42 4.92
CA ASP A 133 -16.42 -6.29 4.84
C ASP A 133 -15.41 -6.18 6.01
N GLN A 134 -15.41 -7.11 6.96
CA GLN A 134 -14.48 -7.10 8.09
C GLN A 134 -13.07 -7.49 7.65
N VAL A 135 -12.13 -6.55 7.77
CA VAL A 135 -10.70 -6.82 7.57
C VAL A 135 -10.06 -7.17 8.90
N ARG A 136 -9.33 -8.28 8.93
CA ARG A 136 -8.54 -8.77 10.07
C ARG A 136 -7.07 -8.75 9.72
N ILE A 137 -6.25 -8.10 10.54
CA ILE A 137 -4.78 -8.15 10.44
C ILE A 137 -4.26 -8.94 11.64
N ASN A 138 -3.58 -10.05 11.39
CA ASN A 138 -3.09 -10.99 12.40
C ASN A 138 -4.20 -11.41 13.39
N GLY A 139 -5.42 -11.61 12.89
CA GLY A 139 -6.59 -11.99 13.69
C GLY A 139 -7.26 -10.85 14.48
N LYS A 140 -6.79 -9.59 14.35
CA LYS A 140 -7.43 -8.42 14.95
C LYS A 140 -8.26 -7.65 13.92
N ASP A 141 -9.53 -7.42 14.24
CA ASP A 141 -10.44 -6.61 13.42
C ASP A 141 -9.89 -5.19 13.28
N GLN A 142 -9.83 -4.70 12.04
CA GLN A 142 -9.53 -3.31 11.73
C GLN A 142 -10.84 -2.58 11.47
N PRO A 143 -11.09 -1.43 12.12
CA PRO A 143 -12.25 -0.63 11.81
C PRO A 143 -12.15 -0.15 10.37
N LEU A 144 -13.18 -0.41 9.59
CA LEU A 144 -13.33 0.24 8.30
C LEU A 144 -13.59 1.72 8.56
N THR A 145 -12.77 2.59 7.98
CA THR A 145 -13.13 4.00 7.89
C THR A 145 -14.31 4.11 6.93
N THR A 146 -15.53 4.05 7.45
CA THR A 146 -16.74 4.36 6.67
C THR A 146 -16.63 5.82 6.23
N VAL A 147 -16.38 6.06 4.95
CA VAL A 147 -16.52 7.40 4.37
C VAL A 147 -18.01 7.57 4.08
N GLU A 148 -18.74 8.21 4.99
CA GLU A 148 -20.11 8.63 4.72
C GLU A 148 -20.08 9.69 3.62
N GLY A 149 -20.33 9.27 2.37
CA GLY A 149 -20.52 10.18 1.26
C GLY A 149 -21.92 10.79 1.35
N HIS A 150 -22.02 12.11 1.58
CA HIS A 150 -23.27 12.82 1.34
C HIS A 150 -23.52 12.86 -0.18
N LEU A 151 -24.54 12.13 -0.63
CA LEU A 151 -25.08 12.32 -1.97
C LEU A 151 -25.73 13.70 -2.01
N ASN A 152 -25.15 14.64 -2.75
CA ASN A 152 -25.83 15.89 -3.07
C ASN A 152 -27.05 15.53 -3.93
N GLN A 153 -28.23 15.56 -3.31
CA GLN A 153 -29.53 15.50 -3.99
C GLN A 153 -29.79 16.80 -4.76
#